data_AF-A0A1B6KDS2-F1
#
_entry.id   AF-A0A1B6KDS2-F1
#
_cell.length_a   1.000
_cell.length_b   1.000
_cell.length_c   1.000
_cell.angle_alpha   90.00
_cell.angle_beta   90.00
_cell.angle_gamma   90.00
#
_symmetry.space_group_name_H-M   'P 1'
#
loop_
_entity.id
_entity.type
_entity.pdbx_description
1 polymer ?
#
loop_
_entity_poly.entity_id
_entity_poly.type
_entity_poly.pdbx_seq_one_letter_code
_entity_poly.pdbx_strand_id
1 'polypeptide(L)'
;YDIVLVVASEESPDQTVLRLRYFILLTSRREPYAKLENERKLGKFRTVSTANHLLVTGVAPRETSPPTSEDLPEELLESLHNSPNNRLERRASTQLVEIKQEMVNYLGYYSSHEQFMQQLILQQDKFARKNVEEMIAKVSLHCRTHFLWNKLITQGMSPTYAEFCELLSLGHTEALADMDPRVSPILAQPVSWYQGLVKLLMAKYAEYYRTFLSLDGSQQYLLVLHPRIPDGFVMVTIDFNVARGELNAVTNRICGERNVSNAFLPGLIEDVINACCFQLWTGLL
;
A
#
# COMPACT_ATOMS: atom_id res chain seq x y z
N TYR A 1 -17.86 21.80 1.56
CA TYR A 1 -17.07 21.30 2.69
C TYR A 1 -15.66 21.24 2.22
N ASP A 2 -14.72 21.66 3.05
CA ASP A 2 -13.31 21.56 2.71
C ASP A 2 -12.74 20.36 3.45
N ILE A 3 -11.93 19.57 2.74
CA ILE A 3 -11.34 18.34 3.25
C ILE A 3 -9.82 18.51 3.22
N VAL A 4 -9.19 18.31 4.37
CA VAL A 4 -7.73 18.35 4.49
C VAL A 4 -7.24 17.03 5.06
N LEU A 5 -6.28 16.41 4.37
CA LEU A 5 -5.53 15.26 4.88
C LEU A 5 -4.23 15.78 5.48
N VAL A 6 -4.02 15.49 6.76
CA VAL A 6 -2.75 15.76 7.46
C VAL A 6 -2.08 14.44 7.73
N VAL A 7 -0.82 14.30 7.33
CA VAL A 7 -0.01 13.10 7.60
C VAL A 7 1.18 13.52 8.46
N ALA A 8 1.42 12.77 9.53
CA ALA A 8 2.53 12.98 10.45
C ALA A 8 3.30 11.67 10.63
N SER A 9 4.63 11.74 10.65
CA SER A 9 5.46 10.62 11.09
C SER A 9 5.43 10.51 12.61
N GLU A 10 5.34 9.29 13.10
CA GLU A 10 5.47 8.98 14.52
C GLU A 10 6.83 8.32 14.75
N GLU A 11 7.57 8.78 15.76
CA GLU A 11 8.83 8.17 16.14
C GLU A 11 8.61 6.72 16.58
N SER A 12 9.34 5.81 15.95
CA SER A 12 9.44 4.41 16.36
C SER A 12 10.80 4.17 17.01
N PRO A 13 10.86 3.34 18.07
CA PRO A 13 12.14 2.93 18.65
C PRO A 13 12.96 2.06 17.68
N ASP A 14 12.31 1.45 16.70
CA ASP A 14 12.94 0.72 15.60
C ASP A 14 13.16 1.65 14.41
N GLN A 15 14.43 1.86 14.04
CA GLN A 15 14.85 2.70 12.91
C GLN A 15 14.46 2.10 11.55
N THR A 16 14.08 0.82 11.50
CA THR A 16 13.68 0.13 10.26
C THR A 16 12.18 0.24 9.96
N VAL A 17 11.39 0.78 10.88
CA VAL A 17 9.93 0.88 10.76
C VAL A 17 9.53 2.33 10.58
N LEU A 18 8.85 2.66 9.48
CA LEU A 18 8.22 3.97 9.30
C LEU A 18 6.77 3.91 9.80
N ARG A 19 6.46 4.61 10.90
CA ARG A 19 5.09 4.74 11.40
C ARG A 19 4.50 6.09 10.99
N LEU A 20 3.36 6.05 10.32
CA LEU A 20 2.64 7.24 9.88
C LEU A 20 1.26 7.29 10.56
N ARG A 21 0.88 8.46 11.03
CA ARG A 21 -0.48 8.79 11.47
C ARG A 21 -1.08 9.77 10.48
N TYR A 22 -2.35 9.58 10.14
CA TYR A 22 -3.07 10.52 9.29
C TYR A 22 -4.35 11.00 9.98
N PHE A 23 -4.74 12.23 9.68
CA PHE A 23 -5.94 12.89 10.16
C PHE A 23 -6.69 13.48 8.99
N ILE A 24 -8.03 13.36 9.01
CA ILE A 24 -8.88 13.96 7.99
C ILE A 24 -9.73 15.01 8.69
N LEU A 25 -9.53 16.25 8.26
CA LEU A 25 -10.25 17.41 8.76
C LEU A 25 -11.31 17.75 7.72
N LEU A 26 -12.58 17.60 8.10
CA LEU A 26 -13.72 18.06 7.32
C LEU A 26 -14.27 19.32 7.96
N THR A 27 -14.30 20.43 7.22
CA THR A 27 -14.88 21.68 7.69
C THR A 27 -16.19 21.99 6.98
N SER A 28 -17.15 22.52 7.73
CA SER A 28 -18.45 23.00 7.25
C SER A 28 -18.63 24.44 7.68
N ARG A 29 -19.10 25.32 6.79
CA ARG A 29 -19.49 26.68 7.18
C ARG A 29 -20.65 26.72 8.20
N ARG A 30 -21.33 25.58 8.40
CA ARG A 30 -22.45 25.42 9.33
C ARG A 30 -22.02 24.89 10.71
N GLU A 31 -20.86 24.25 10.82
CA GLU A 31 -20.35 23.71 12.08
C GLU A 31 -19.01 24.34 12.43
N PRO A 32 -18.97 25.32 13.37
CA PRO A 32 -17.74 26.01 13.74
C PRO A 32 -16.84 25.22 14.70
N TYR A 33 -17.33 24.13 15.30
CA TYR A 33 -16.60 23.34 16.29
C TYR A 33 -16.23 21.96 15.75
N ALA A 34 -14.98 21.56 15.95
CA ALA A 34 -14.48 20.26 15.53
C ALA A 34 -15.06 19.14 16.42
N LYS A 35 -15.53 18.06 15.80
CA LYS A 35 -15.96 16.82 16.46
C LYS A 35 -14.85 15.79 16.33
N LEU A 36 -14.22 15.42 17.46
CA LEU A 36 -13.11 14.45 17.48
C LEU A 36 -13.62 13.01 17.34
N GLU A 37 -14.80 12.72 17.90
CA GLU A 37 -15.42 11.41 17.86
C GLU A 37 -16.48 11.36 16.76
N ASN A 38 -16.27 10.51 15.76
CA ASN A 38 -17.33 10.11 14.85
C ASN A 38 -17.96 8.82 15.37
N GLU A 39 -19.21 8.90 15.83
CA GLU A 39 -20.00 7.70 16.11
C GLU A 39 -20.12 6.87 14.83
N ARG A 40 -19.61 5.63 14.87
CA ARG A 40 -19.61 4.72 13.72
C ARG A 40 -20.99 4.16 13.39
N LYS A 41 -21.97 4.34 14.28
CA LYS A 41 -23.35 3.89 14.11
C LYS A 41 -24.19 5.05 13.57
N LEU A 42 -24.38 5.06 12.25
CA LEU A 42 -25.35 5.95 11.62
C LEU A 42 -26.76 5.58 12.09
N GLY A 43 -27.34 6.44 12.93
CA GLY A 43 -28.76 6.49 13.28
C GLY A 43 -29.40 5.16 13.72
N LYS A 44 -29.72 5.07 15.02
CA LYS A 44 -31.01 4.56 15.51
C LYS A 44 -31.12 4.83 17.01
N PHE A 45 -31.64 6.00 17.36
CA PHE A 45 -32.15 6.23 18.70
C PHE A 45 -33.53 5.57 18.77
N ARG A 46 -33.68 4.60 19.68
CA ARG A 46 -34.95 3.96 20.00
C ARG A 46 -35.43 4.51 21.33
N THR A 47 -36.71 4.86 21.39
CA THR A 47 -37.40 5.10 22.65
C THR A 47 -37.56 3.78 23.39
N VAL A 48 -37.05 3.68 24.63
CA VAL A 48 -37.35 2.56 25.53
C VAL A 48 -38.36 3.09 26.54
N SER A 49 -39.58 2.54 26.51
CA SER A 49 -40.57 2.82 27.55
C SER A 49 -40.16 2.06 28.81
N THR A 50 -39.90 2.77 29.90
CA THR A 50 -39.81 2.20 31.26
C THR A 50 -41.09 2.43 32.05
N ALA A 51 -42.18 2.81 31.38
CA ALA A 51 -43.48 2.68 32.02
C ALA A 51 -43.73 1.19 32.23
N ASN A 52 -43.32 0.68 33.39
CA ASN A 52 -43.82 -0.57 33.92
C ASN A 52 -45.32 -0.52 33.75
N HIS A 53 -45.86 -1.56 33.12
CA HIS A 53 -47.28 -1.84 33.10
C HIS A 53 -47.79 -1.83 34.54
N LEU A 54 -48.29 -0.69 35.00
CA LEU A 54 -49.29 -0.69 36.04
C LEU A 54 -50.51 -1.31 35.38
N LEU A 55 -50.73 -2.57 35.75
CA LEU A 55 -51.88 -3.39 35.43
C LEU A 55 -53.16 -2.56 35.54
N VAL A 56 -53.62 -2.02 34.42
CA VAL A 56 -55.03 -1.68 34.25
C VAL A 56 -55.59 -2.81 33.40
N THR A 57 -56.10 -3.78 34.14
CA THR A 57 -57.01 -4.81 33.64
C THR A 57 -58.17 -4.13 32.91
N GLY A 58 -58.33 -4.46 31.63
CA GLY A 58 -59.60 -4.25 30.94
C GLY A 58 -59.44 -3.75 29.52
N VAL A 59 -59.81 -4.65 28.60
CA VAL A 59 -60.15 -4.39 27.20
C VAL A 59 -58.95 -4.31 26.25
N ALA A 60 -58.62 -5.49 25.71
CA ALA A 60 -57.71 -5.67 24.58
C ALA A 60 -58.30 -5.05 23.29
N PRO A 61 -57.52 -4.29 22.51
CA PRO A 61 -57.79 -4.08 21.09
C PRO A 61 -56.92 -5.04 20.26
N ARG A 62 -57.61 -6.05 19.72
CA ARG A 62 -57.35 -6.77 18.47
C ARG A 62 -56.01 -6.48 17.76
N GLU A 63 -55.09 -7.43 17.85
CA GLU A 63 -53.97 -7.55 16.92
C GLU A 63 -54.48 -8.01 15.55
N THR A 64 -54.00 -7.36 14.50
CA THR A 64 -54.09 -7.88 13.13
C THR A 64 -52.67 -8.28 12.74
N SER A 65 -52.40 -9.57 12.75
CA SER A 65 -51.16 -10.15 12.23
C SER A 65 -51.21 -10.28 10.70
N PRO A 66 -50.06 -10.50 10.06
CA PRO A 66 -49.92 -11.54 9.06
C PRO A 66 -48.97 -12.67 9.55
N PRO A 67 -49.03 -13.86 8.93
CA PRO A 67 -48.92 -15.15 9.61
C PRO A 67 -47.51 -15.77 9.48
N THR A 68 -47.07 -16.62 10.43
CA THR A 68 -46.96 -18.10 10.33
C THR A 68 -45.60 -18.40 11.02
N SER A 69 -45.39 -19.36 11.92
CA SER A 69 -45.82 -20.75 12.07
C SER A 69 -45.52 -21.23 13.51
N GLU A 70 -46.44 -22.02 14.07
CA GLU A 70 -46.22 -23.28 14.80
C GLU A 70 -44.98 -23.38 15.73
N ASP A 71 -45.16 -23.31 17.06
CA ASP A 71 -45.45 -24.47 17.92
C ASP A 71 -45.45 -24.11 19.42
N LEU A 72 -46.24 -24.88 20.17
CA LEU A 72 -46.70 -24.77 21.57
C LEU A 72 -45.64 -25.37 22.57
N PRO A 73 -45.90 -25.52 23.90
CA PRO A 73 -45.82 -24.53 24.99
C PRO A 73 -44.90 -24.93 26.18
N GLU A 74 -44.93 -24.05 27.20
CA GLU A 74 -44.94 -24.35 28.64
C GLU A 74 -43.66 -24.88 29.30
N GLU A 75 -43.10 -24.08 30.19
CA GLU A 75 -42.96 -24.56 31.57
C GLU A 75 -42.80 -23.44 32.61
N LEU A 76 -43.44 -23.68 33.76
CA LEU A 76 -43.16 -23.16 35.11
C LEU A 76 -43.88 -21.89 35.56
N LEU A 77 -45.14 -22.07 35.95
CA LEU A 77 -45.75 -21.34 37.07
C LEU A 77 -46.52 -22.30 38.00
N GLU A 78 -45.84 -22.79 39.03
CA GLU A 78 -46.45 -23.10 40.33
C GLU A 78 -45.42 -22.63 41.35
N SER A 79 -45.70 -21.75 42.31
CA SER A 79 -46.74 -21.91 43.32
C SER A 79 -46.80 -20.64 44.17
N LEU A 80 -47.98 -20.08 44.42
CA LEU A 80 -48.21 -19.27 45.62
C LEU A 80 -49.59 -19.60 46.20
N HIS A 81 -49.54 -20.38 47.28
CA HIS A 81 -50.66 -20.63 48.17
C HIS A 81 -51.08 -19.35 48.90
N ASN A 82 -52.39 -19.27 49.09
CA ASN A 82 -53.19 -18.18 49.64
C ASN A 82 -52.92 -17.79 51.11
N SER A 83 -53.33 -16.54 51.38
CA SER A 83 -54.18 -16.10 52.52
C SER A 83 -53.51 -15.36 53.72
N PRO A 84 -54.25 -14.57 54.54
CA PRO A 84 -54.94 -13.31 54.18
C PRO A 84 -54.86 -12.21 55.29
N ASN A 85 -55.56 -11.09 55.03
CA ASN A 85 -56.11 -10.09 55.97
C ASN A 85 -55.19 -9.04 56.61
N ASN A 86 -55.43 -7.77 56.27
CA ASN A 86 -56.21 -6.88 57.16
C ASN A 86 -56.65 -5.58 56.45
N ARG A 87 -57.90 -5.19 56.73
CA ARG A 87 -58.51 -3.90 56.38
C ARG A 87 -57.94 -2.81 57.28
N LEU A 88 -57.82 -1.56 56.80
CA LEU A 88 -58.56 -0.39 57.31
C LEU A 88 -58.07 0.94 56.68
N GLU A 89 -59.08 1.78 56.42
CA GLU A 89 -59.08 3.25 56.45
C GLU A 89 -58.56 4.07 55.26
N ARG A 90 -59.55 4.53 54.49
CA ARG A 90 -59.53 5.78 53.72
C ARG A 90 -59.33 6.96 54.67
N ARG A 91 -58.31 7.78 54.40
CA ARG A 91 -58.27 9.21 54.75
C ARG A 91 -58.09 10.05 53.49
N ALA A 92 -58.83 11.14 53.45
CA ALA A 92 -58.85 12.11 52.38
C ALA A 92 -57.69 13.12 52.49
N SER A 93 -57.33 13.67 51.33
CA SER A 93 -56.74 14.99 51.12
C SER A 93 -55.25 15.18 51.39
N THR A 94 -54.46 15.21 50.31
CA THR A 94 -53.61 16.36 49.95
C THR A 94 -53.27 16.25 48.47
N GLN A 95 -53.59 17.29 47.71
CA GLN A 95 -53.16 17.44 46.33
C GLN A 95 -51.66 17.77 46.35
N LEU A 96 -50.84 16.75 46.56
CA LEU A 96 -49.40 16.84 46.34
C LEU A 96 -49.21 17.03 44.83
N VAL A 97 -48.74 18.21 44.42
CA VAL A 97 -48.03 18.33 43.14
C VAL A 97 -46.72 17.59 43.34
N GLU A 98 -46.78 16.26 43.24
CA GLU A 98 -45.62 15.42 43.14
C GLU A 98 -44.97 15.77 41.80
N ILE A 99 -43.71 16.22 41.82
CA ILE A 99 -42.92 16.36 40.60
C ILE A 99 -42.83 14.95 40.03
N LYS A 100 -43.68 14.66 39.04
CA LYS A 100 -43.59 13.41 38.29
C LYS A 100 -42.21 13.40 37.66
N GLN A 101 -41.45 12.35 37.94
CA GLN A 101 -40.18 12.11 37.26
C GLN A 101 -40.50 11.73 35.82
N GLU A 102 -40.57 12.73 34.95
CA GLU A 102 -40.69 12.52 33.52
C GLU A 102 -39.37 11.95 33.02
N MET A 103 -39.38 10.72 32.50
CA MET A 103 -38.28 10.25 31.68
C MET A 103 -38.32 11.02 30.37
N VAL A 104 -37.49 12.04 30.26
CA VAL A 104 -37.25 12.76 29.02
C VAL A 104 -36.57 11.78 28.06
N ASN A 105 -37.34 11.30 27.08
CA ASN A 105 -36.85 10.44 26.02
C ASN A 105 -36.00 11.27 25.05
N TYR A 106 -34.68 11.30 25.22
CA TYR A 106 -33.79 11.92 24.24
C TYR A 106 -33.75 11.06 22.97
N LEU A 107 -34.62 11.40 22.02
CA LEU A 107 -34.60 10.87 20.67
C LEU A 107 -33.66 11.73 19.83
N GLY A 108 -32.37 11.37 19.83
CA GLY A 108 -31.41 12.00 18.93
C GLY A 108 -31.71 11.59 17.49
N TYR A 109 -32.11 12.51 16.62
CA TYR A 109 -32.02 12.26 15.19
C TYR A 109 -30.81 13.00 14.67
N TYR A 110 -29.87 12.28 14.04
CA TYR A 110 -28.87 12.95 13.21
C TYR A 110 -29.59 13.66 12.08
N SER A 111 -29.32 14.95 11.90
CA SER A 111 -29.81 15.70 10.75
C SER A 111 -29.31 15.07 9.45
N SER A 112 -30.03 15.26 8.34
CA SER A 112 -29.57 14.81 7.02
C SER A 112 -28.19 15.38 6.67
N HIS A 113 -27.88 16.58 7.16
CA HIS A 113 -26.57 17.22 7.06
C HIS A 113 -25.48 16.45 7.81
N GLU A 114 -25.72 16.07 9.06
CA GLU A 114 -24.77 15.30 9.88
C GLU A 114 -24.56 13.89 9.32
N GLN A 115 -25.64 13.23 8.89
CA GLN A 115 -25.54 11.91 8.25
C GLN A 115 -24.70 11.98 6.97
N PHE A 116 -24.90 13.04 6.17
CA PHE A 116 -24.10 13.27 4.97
C PHE A 116 -22.63 13.54 5.31
N MET A 117 -22.35 14.41 6.29
CA MET A 117 -20.97 14.69 6.72
C MET A 117 -20.26 13.44 7.25
N GLN A 118 -20.95 12.61 8.04
CA GLN A 118 -20.44 11.32 8.52
C GLN A 118 -20.21 10.33 7.38
N GLN A 119 -21.07 10.29 6.38
CA GLN A 119 -20.84 9.44 5.21
C GLN A 119 -19.62 9.93 4.40
N LEU A 120 -19.50 11.25 4.22
CA LEU A 120 -18.42 11.87 3.46
C LEU A 120 -17.05 11.65 4.12
N ILE A 121 -16.95 11.85 5.45
CA ILE A 121 -15.70 11.61 6.18
C ILE A 121 -15.29 10.13 6.16
N LEU A 122 -16.24 9.19 6.24
CA LEU A 122 -15.95 7.76 6.10
C LEU A 122 -15.50 7.37 4.68
N GLN A 123 -16.08 7.97 3.65
CA GLN A 123 -15.63 7.77 2.28
C GLN A 123 -14.23 8.34 2.08
N GLN A 124 -13.97 9.54 2.61
CA GLN A 124 -12.67 10.17 2.53
C GLN A 124 -11.60 9.38 3.30
N ASP A 125 -11.93 8.80 4.45
CA ASP A 125 -11.02 7.91 5.20
C ASP A 125 -10.56 6.73 4.36
N LYS A 126 -11.49 6.02 3.73
CA LYS A 126 -11.17 4.91 2.84
C LYS A 126 -10.31 5.37 1.66
N PHE A 127 -10.66 6.49 1.05
CA PHE A 127 -9.92 7.02 -0.09
C PHE A 127 -8.50 7.46 0.29
N ALA A 128 -8.35 8.23 1.37
CA ALA A 128 -7.08 8.72 1.86
C ALA A 128 -6.16 7.57 2.27
N ARG A 129 -6.69 6.57 2.98
CA ARG A 129 -5.94 5.37 3.36
C ARG A 129 -5.42 4.63 2.15
N LYS A 130 -6.30 4.35 1.17
CA LYS A 130 -5.90 3.69 -0.09
C LYS A 130 -4.82 4.47 -0.81
N ASN A 131 -4.97 5.80 -0.93
CA ASN A 131 -3.99 6.66 -1.59
C ASN A 131 -2.63 6.65 -0.87
N VAL A 132 -2.62 6.72 0.46
CA VAL A 132 -1.39 6.63 1.27
C VAL A 132 -0.73 5.26 1.10
N GLU A 133 -1.49 4.17 1.14
CA GLU A 133 -0.98 2.81 0.93
C GLU A 133 -0.34 2.65 -0.47
N GLU A 134 -1.01 3.14 -1.52
CA GLU A 134 -0.48 3.14 -2.89
C GLU A 134 0.79 4.00 -3.03
N MET A 135 0.81 5.18 -2.40
CA MET A 135 1.97 6.06 -2.39
C MET A 135 3.16 5.40 -1.70
N ILE A 136 2.95 4.78 -0.53
CA ILE A 136 4.01 4.08 0.21
C ILE A 136 4.55 2.90 -0.60
N ALA A 137 3.69 2.14 -1.27
CA ALA A 137 4.13 1.04 -2.12
C ALA A 137 5.05 1.53 -3.26
N LYS A 138 4.69 2.64 -3.93
CA LYS A 138 5.53 3.28 -4.96
C LYS A 138 6.84 3.80 -4.39
N VAL A 139 6.81 4.49 -3.25
CA VAL A 139 8.01 5.03 -2.60
C VAL A 139 8.94 3.92 -2.14
N SER A 140 8.41 2.84 -1.56
CA SER A 140 9.19 1.68 -1.15
C SER A 140 9.95 1.08 -2.33
N LEU A 141 9.26 0.90 -3.47
CA LEU A 141 9.89 0.47 -4.72
C LEU A 141 11.00 1.43 -5.15
N HIS A 142 10.73 2.75 -5.14
CA HIS A 142 11.71 3.76 -5.53
C HIS A 142 12.96 3.75 -4.63
N CYS A 143 12.76 3.68 -3.31
CA CYS A 143 13.85 3.60 -2.33
C CYS A 143 14.67 2.33 -2.55
N ARG A 144 14.01 1.17 -2.78
CA ARG A 144 14.70 -0.09 -3.04
C ARG A 144 15.51 -0.05 -4.32
N THR A 145 14.93 0.42 -5.42
CA THR A 145 15.64 0.60 -6.69
C THR A 145 16.83 1.52 -6.50
N HIS A 146 16.64 2.70 -5.91
CA HIS A 146 17.72 3.66 -5.66
C HIS A 146 18.85 3.07 -4.80
N PHE A 147 18.50 2.33 -3.75
CA PHE A 147 19.46 1.65 -2.90
C PHE A 147 20.31 0.64 -3.69
N LEU A 148 19.68 -0.19 -4.52
CA LEU A 148 20.39 -1.18 -5.35
C LEU A 148 21.33 -0.52 -6.36
N TRP A 149 20.87 0.54 -7.05
CA TRP A 149 21.70 1.30 -7.99
C TRP A 149 22.89 1.98 -7.29
N ASN A 150 22.66 2.62 -6.13
CA ASN A 150 23.75 3.23 -5.36
C ASN A 150 24.75 2.18 -4.88
N LYS A 151 24.26 1.03 -4.40
CA LYS A 151 25.11 -0.09 -3.95
C LYS A 151 25.95 -0.66 -5.09
N LEU A 152 25.41 -0.68 -6.32
CA LEU A 152 26.11 -1.11 -7.53
C LEU A 152 27.27 -0.16 -7.90
N ILE A 153 27.03 1.14 -7.84
CA ILE A 153 27.98 2.18 -8.31
C ILE A 153 29.02 2.53 -7.24
N THR A 154 28.65 2.44 -5.97
CA THR A 154 29.53 2.80 -4.86
C THR A 154 30.70 1.83 -4.75
N GLN A 155 31.92 2.35 -4.78
CA GLN A 155 33.12 1.53 -4.63
C GLN A 155 33.19 0.92 -3.22
N GLY A 156 33.62 -0.35 -3.13
CA GLY A 156 33.66 -1.10 -1.87
C GLY A 156 32.32 -1.69 -1.43
N MET A 157 31.23 -1.39 -2.13
CA MET A 157 29.96 -2.10 -2.03
C MET A 157 29.72 -2.90 -3.31
N SER A 158 29.15 -4.10 -3.16
CA SER A 158 28.63 -4.87 -4.30
C SER A 158 27.31 -5.49 -3.89
N PRO A 159 26.25 -5.40 -4.72
CA PRO A 159 25.06 -6.19 -4.49
C PRO A 159 25.41 -7.68 -4.55
N THR A 160 24.63 -8.49 -3.86
CA THR A 160 24.63 -9.95 -4.03
C THR A 160 24.02 -10.32 -5.38
N TYR A 161 24.18 -11.57 -5.83
CA TYR A 161 23.54 -12.02 -7.07
C TYR A 161 22.01 -11.86 -7.04
N ALA A 162 21.36 -12.19 -5.92
CA ALA A 162 19.91 -12.02 -5.76
C ALA A 162 19.48 -10.55 -5.87
N GLU A 163 20.23 -9.64 -5.23
CA GLU A 163 19.99 -8.19 -5.33
C GLU A 163 20.24 -7.66 -6.75
N PHE A 164 21.21 -8.23 -7.47
CA PHE A 164 21.44 -7.90 -8.88
C PHE A 164 20.28 -8.38 -9.77
N CYS A 165 19.78 -9.60 -9.58
CA CYS A 165 18.59 -10.07 -10.30
C CYS A 165 17.37 -9.20 -10.00
N GLU A 166 17.19 -8.79 -8.74
CA GLU A 166 16.15 -7.84 -8.36
C GLU A 166 16.31 -6.51 -9.11
N LEU A 167 17.53 -5.93 -9.14
CA LEU A 167 17.82 -4.71 -9.90
C LEU A 167 17.44 -4.85 -11.38
N LEU A 168 17.78 -5.97 -12.02
CA LEU A 168 17.42 -6.22 -13.42
C LEU A 168 15.90 -6.28 -13.62
N SER A 169 15.17 -6.90 -12.69
CA SER A 169 13.70 -6.97 -12.75
C SER A 169 13.03 -5.59 -12.64
N LEU A 170 13.65 -4.68 -11.90
CA LEU A 170 13.21 -3.30 -11.71
C LEU A 170 13.65 -2.37 -12.86
N GLY A 171 14.75 -2.72 -13.54
CA GLY A 171 15.34 -1.99 -14.66
C GLY A 171 14.67 -2.29 -16.00
N HIS A 172 14.93 -1.44 -16.98
CA HIS A 172 14.64 -1.73 -18.38
C HIS A 172 15.91 -2.28 -19.02
N THR A 173 15.83 -3.49 -19.57
CA THR A 173 16.93 -4.15 -20.26
C THR A 173 16.56 -4.21 -21.74
N GLU A 174 17.43 -3.67 -22.59
CA GLU A 174 17.25 -3.61 -24.03
C GLU A 174 18.50 -4.16 -24.72
N ALA A 175 18.35 -5.06 -25.69
CA ALA A 175 19.48 -5.61 -26.41
C ALA A 175 20.07 -4.55 -27.36
N LEU A 176 21.39 -4.44 -27.43
CA LEU A 176 22.01 -3.45 -28.33
C LEU A 176 21.73 -3.75 -29.80
N ALA A 177 21.49 -5.02 -30.14
CA ALA A 177 21.05 -5.41 -31.48
C ALA A 177 19.63 -4.92 -31.81
N ASP A 178 18.76 -4.73 -30.81
CA ASP A 178 17.42 -4.20 -31.00
C ASP A 178 17.44 -2.66 -31.09
N MET A 179 18.32 -2.01 -30.32
CA MET A 179 18.53 -0.56 -30.37
C MET A 179 19.07 -0.10 -31.74
N ASP A 180 20.07 -0.81 -32.27
CA ASP A 180 20.62 -0.58 -33.61
C ASP A 180 20.93 -1.91 -34.31
N PRO A 181 20.07 -2.34 -35.26
CA PRO A 181 20.24 -3.59 -36.00
C PRO A 181 21.57 -3.71 -36.74
N ARG A 182 22.24 -2.59 -37.06
CA ARG A 182 23.55 -2.59 -37.75
C ARG A 182 24.66 -3.17 -36.88
N VAL A 183 24.47 -3.21 -35.57
CA VAL A 183 25.42 -3.77 -34.60
C VAL A 183 25.28 -5.29 -34.50
N SER A 184 24.15 -5.86 -34.94
CA SER A 184 23.89 -7.31 -34.87
C SER A 184 25.00 -8.18 -35.47
N PRO A 185 25.56 -7.89 -36.66
CA PRO A 185 26.65 -8.71 -37.23
C PRO A 185 27.95 -8.67 -36.40
N ILE A 186 28.22 -7.53 -35.75
CA ILE A 186 29.39 -7.35 -34.87
C ILE A 186 29.23 -8.21 -33.62
N LEU A 187 28.00 -8.36 -33.12
CA LEU A 187 27.67 -9.12 -31.92
C LEU A 187 27.38 -10.61 -32.18
N ALA A 188 27.14 -11.02 -33.43
CA ALA A 188 26.89 -12.41 -33.81
C ALA A 188 28.18 -13.27 -33.75
N GLN A 189 28.79 -13.36 -32.56
CA GLN A 189 30.09 -13.96 -32.32
C GLN A 189 29.99 -15.18 -31.39
N PRO A 190 30.93 -16.13 -31.47
CA PRO A 190 30.94 -17.30 -30.60
C PRO A 190 31.21 -16.92 -29.14
N VAL A 191 30.82 -17.80 -28.20
CA VAL A 191 31.00 -17.58 -26.75
C VAL A 191 32.45 -17.28 -26.34
N SER A 192 33.44 -17.87 -27.03
CA SER A 192 34.86 -17.63 -26.77
C SER A 192 35.29 -16.18 -27.07
N TRP A 193 34.66 -15.54 -28.06
CA TRP A 193 34.88 -14.14 -28.36
C TRP A 193 34.38 -13.25 -27.21
N TYR A 194 33.18 -13.55 -26.68
CA TYR A 194 32.63 -12.84 -25.52
C TYR A 194 33.47 -13.02 -24.26
N GLN A 195 34.04 -14.21 -24.03
CA GLN A 195 35.00 -14.43 -22.94
C GLN A 195 36.24 -13.54 -23.07
N GLY A 196 36.73 -13.33 -24.30
CA GLY A 196 37.81 -12.39 -24.61
C GLY A 196 37.40 -10.94 -24.38
N LEU A 197 36.21 -10.55 -24.86
CA LEU A 197 35.64 -9.22 -24.67
C LEU A 197 35.50 -8.88 -23.18
N VAL A 198 35.03 -9.81 -22.34
CA VAL A 198 34.93 -9.59 -20.89
C VAL A 198 36.28 -9.22 -20.29
N LYS A 199 37.36 -9.93 -20.65
CA LYS A 199 38.72 -9.63 -20.17
C LYS A 199 39.20 -8.25 -20.65
N LEU A 200 38.93 -7.91 -21.91
CA LEU A 200 39.27 -6.61 -22.48
C LEU A 200 38.54 -5.48 -21.75
N LEU A 201 37.23 -5.63 -21.50
CA LEU A 201 36.42 -4.62 -20.82
C LEU A 201 36.83 -4.47 -19.35
N MET A 202 37.12 -5.57 -18.65
CA MET A 202 37.66 -5.50 -17.28
C MET A 202 38.97 -4.71 -17.22
N ALA A 203 39.87 -4.90 -18.20
CA ALA A 203 41.10 -4.13 -18.29
C ALA A 203 40.86 -2.66 -18.64
N LYS A 204 39.97 -2.38 -19.60
CA LYS A 204 39.66 -1.02 -20.09
C LYS A 204 38.96 -0.16 -19.02
N TYR A 205 38.04 -0.73 -18.26
CA TYR A 205 37.19 0.00 -17.32
C TYR A 205 37.66 -0.07 -15.87
N ALA A 206 38.70 -0.86 -15.56
CA ALA A 206 39.39 -0.91 -14.27
C ALA A 206 38.45 -1.02 -13.05
N GLU A 207 38.15 0.07 -12.35
CA GLU A 207 37.26 0.05 -11.17
C GLU A 207 35.78 0.23 -11.52
N TYR A 208 35.47 0.58 -12.76
CA TYR A 208 34.13 0.86 -13.27
C TYR A 208 33.51 -0.36 -13.96
N TYR A 209 33.74 -1.55 -13.41
CA TYR A 209 32.98 -2.75 -13.77
C TYR A 209 32.50 -3.52 -12.54
N ARG A 210 31.49 -4.36 -12.73
CA ARG A 210 31.06 -5.37 -11.75
C ARG A 210 30.86 -6.70 -12.45
N THR A 211 31.12 -7.80 -11.74
CA THR A 211 30.87 -9.14 -12.27
C THR A 211 29.95 -9.90 -11.35
N PHE A 212 29.09 -10.70 -11.94
CA PHE A 212 28.20 -11.62 -11.24
C PHE A 212 28.26 -12.97 -11.92
N LEU A 213 28.08 -14.02 -11.11
CA LEU A 213 27.93 -15.38 -11.58
C LEU A 213 26.62 -15.91 -11.00
N SER A 214 25.84 -16.59 -11.83
CA SER A 214 24.65 -17.31 -11.38
C SER A 214 25.04 -18.38 -10.35
N LEU A 215 24.09 -18.74 -9.47
CA LEU A 215 24.31 -19.71 -8.39
C LEU A 215 24.69 -21.11 -8.90
N ASP A 216 24.20 -21.46 -10.08
CA ASP A 216 24.52 -22.71 -10.79
C ASP A 216 25.78 -22.61 -11.67
N GLY A 217 26.38 -21.41 -11.77
CA GLY A 217 27.53 -21.15 -12.64
C GLY A 217 27.21 -21.12 -14.14
N SER A 218 25.94 -21.19 -14.54
CA SER A 218 25.56 -21.27 -15.95
C SER A 218 25.67 -19.94 -16.69
N GLN A 219 25.50 -18.83 -15.97
CA GLN A 219 25.53 -17.49 -16.54
C GLN A 219 26.53 -16.60 -15.84
N GLN A 220 27.36 -15.91 -16.62
CA GLN A 220 28.25 -14.85 -16.18
C GLN A 220 27.74 -13.51 -16.69
N TYR A 221 27.81 -12.49 -15.84
CA TYR A 221 27.45 -11.12 -16.16
C TYR A 221 28.64 -10.20 -15.89
N LEU A 222 28.95 -9.33 -16.85
CA LEU A 222 29.87 -8.21 -16.68
C LEU A 222 29.09 -6.92 -16.93
N LEU A 223 29.09 -6.02 -15.95
CA LEU A 223 28.49 -4.70 -16.06
C LEU A 223 29.61 -3.68 -16.23
N VAL A 224 29.49 -2.84 -17.25
CA VAL A 224 30.34 -1.68 -17.49
C VAL A 224 29.62 -0.44 -17.00
N LEU A 225 30.17 0.16 -15.94
CA LEU A 225 29.59 1.32 -15.26
C LEU A 225 30.29 2.61 -15.72
N HIS A 226 29.65 3.75 -15.48
CA HIS A 226 30.29 5.05 -15.69
C HIS A 226 29.82 6.06 -14.62
N PRO A 227 30.72 6.84 -13.99
CA PRO A 227 30.36 7.71 -12.87
C PRO A 227 29.41 8.86 -13.26
N ARG A 228 29.34 9.21 -14.56
CA ARG A 228 28.38 10.20 -15.07
C ARG A 228 27.04 9.59 -15.52
N ILE A 229 26.86 8.28 -15.37
CA ILE A 229 25.67 7.54 -15.78
C ILE A 229 25.16 6.75 -14.56
N PRO A 230 24.58 7.43 -13.56
CA PRO A 230 24.19 6.80 -12.31
C PRO A 230 22.95 5.89 -12.43
N ASP A 231 22.28 5.93 -13.58
CA ASP A 231 20.99 5.28 -13.83
C ASP A 231 21.02 4.38 -15.07
N GLY A 232 22.22 4.03 -15.55
CA GLY A 232 22.39 3.13 -16.67
C GLY A 232 23.76 2.47 -16.74
N PHE A 233 23.83 1.30 -17.36
CA PHE A 233 25.07 0.59 -17.66
C PHE A 233 24.93 -0.29 -18.89
N VAL A 234 26.06 -0.72 -19.44
CA VAL A 234 26.10 -1.75 -20.49
C VAL A 234 26.47 -3.08 -19.84
N MET A 235 25.79 -4.16 -20.22
CA MET A 235 25.92 -5.49 -19.64
C MET A 235 26.28 -6.50 -20.71
N VAL A 236 27.36 -7.26 -20.48
CA VAL A 236 27.66 -8.49 -21.22
C VAL A 236 27.12 -9.66 -20.42
N THR A 237 26.32 -10.51 -21.05
CA THR A 237 25.88 -11.79 -20.49
C THR A 237 26.50 -12.93 -21.28
N ILE A 238 27.02 -13.94 -20.60
CA ILE A 238 27.52 -15.17 -21.20
C ILE A 238 26.76 -16.32 -20.58
N ASP A 239 26.04 -17.07 -21.40
CA ASP A 239 25.40 -18.32 -21.03
C ASP A 239 26.26 -19.50 -21.51
N PHE A 240 26.80 -20.25 -20.56
CA PHE A 240 27.67 -21.40 -20.82
C PHE A 240 26.88 -22.65 -21.24
N ASN A 241 25.60 -22.76 -20.88
CA ASN A 241 24.75 -23.89 -21.28
C ASN A 241 24.36 -23.80 -22.75
N VAL A 242 24.02 -22.59 -23.21
CA VAL A 242 23.62 -22.31 -24.60
C VAL A 242 24.83 -21.94 -25.47
N ALA A 243 26.00 -21.71 -24.85
CA ALA A 243 27.21 -21.22 -25.50
C ALA A 243 26.95 -19.93 -26.31
N ARG A 244 26.25 -18.98 -25.68
CA ARG A 244 25.83 -17.72 -26.31
C ARG A 244 26.21 -16.53 -25.43
N GLY A 245 26.63 -15.45 -26.07
CA GLY A 245 26.80 -14.15 -25.43
C GLY A 245 25.77 -13.15 -25.91
N GLU A 246 25.46 -12.18 -25.07
CA GLU A 246 24.56 -11.07 -25.37
C GLU A 246 25.12 -9.76 -24.79
N LEU A 247 24.78 -8.64 -25.44
CA LEU A 247 25.16 -7.30 -25.01
C LEU A 247 23.90 -6.46 -24.89
N ASN A 248 23.63 -5.97 -23.68
CA ASN A 248 22.39 -5.29 -23.32
C ASN A 248 22.69 -3.94 -22.67
N ALA A 249 21.85 -2.94 -22.90
CA ALA A 249 21.82 -1.71 -22.13
C ALA A 249 20.77 -1.85 -21.03
N VAL A 250 21.13 -1.51 -19.80
CA VAL A 250 20.20 -1.54 -18.66
C VAL A 250 20.05 -0.13 -18.14
N THR A 251 18.81 0.32 -18.00
CA THR A 251 18.47 1.65 -17.48
C THR A 251 17.48 1.59 -16.33
N ASN A 252 17.53 2.58 -15.45
CA ASN A 252 16.58 2.71 -14.35
C ASN A 252 15.24 3.27 -14.88
N ARG A 253 14.20 2.42 -14.87
CA ARG A 253 12.84 2.80 -15.32
C ARG A 253 12.29 4.05 -14.63
N ILE A 254 12.62 4.23 -13.36
CA ILE A 254 12.10 5.33 -12.52
C ILE A 254 12.77 6.66 -12.89
N CYS A 255 14.00 6.63 -13.42
CA CYS A 255 14.70 7.83 -13.85
C CYS A 255 14.34 8.24 -15.28
N GLY A 256 13.90 7.30 -16.12
CA GLY A 256 13.49 7.54 -17.50
C GLY A 256 12.34 8.55 -17.68
N GLU A 257 11.51 8.78 -16.66
CA GLU A 257 10.49 9.84 -16.69
C GLU A 257 11.09 11.27 -16.60
N ARG A 258 12.33 11.40 -16.12
CA ARG A 258 13.10 12.64 -16.12
C ARG A 258 14.13 12.58 -17.25
N ASN A 259 13.76 13.10 -18.42
CA ASN A 259 14.52 13.17 -19.69
C ASN A 259 15.98 13.69 -19.65
N VAL A 260 16.60 13.92 -18.48
CA VAL A 260 17.86 14.65 -18.31
C VAL A 260 19.08 13.73 -18.17
N SER A 261 18.91 12.47 -17.74
CA SER A 261 20.06 11.60 -17.41
C SER A 261 20.61 10.75 -18.57
N ASN A 262 19.84 10.59 -19.66
CA ASN A 262 20.16 9.62 -20.71
C ASN A 262 21.18 10.12 -21.75
N ALA A 263 21.69 11.35 -21.66
CA ALA A 263 22.57 11.94 -22.68
C ALA A 263 23.94 11.24 -22.79
N PHE A 264 24.43 10.63 -21.71
CA PHE A 264 25.76 10.02 -21.65
C PHE A 264 25.76 8.52 -21.96
N LEU A 265 24.61 7.83 -21.85
CA LEU A 265 24.49 6.40 -22.13
C LEU A 265 24.84 6.04 -23.58
N PRO A 266 24.40 6.80 -24.61
CA PRO A 266 24.84 6.56 -25.98
C PRO A 266 26.36 6.58 -26.15
N GLY A 267 27.06 7.48 -25.45
CA GLY A 267 28.53 7.55 -25.49
C GLY A 267 29.19 6.33 -24.87
N LEU A 268 28.66 5.83 -23.75
CA LEU A 268 29.16 4.58 -23.16
C LEU A 268 28.91 3.37 -24.08
N ILE A 269 27.73 3.32 -24.72
CA ILE A 269 27.41 2.28 -25.70
C ILE A 269 28.40 2.33 -26.86
N GLU A 270 28.66 3.50 -27.44
CA GLU A 270 29.63 3.69 -28.52
C GLU A 270 31.05 3.24 -28.10
N ASP A 271 31.48 3.60 -26.89
CA ASP A 271 32.78 3.18 -26.34
C ASP A 271 32.90 1.66 -26.17
N VAL A 272 31.81 0.99 -25.80
CA VAL A 272 31.76 -0.48 -25.69
C VAL A 272 31.73 -1.13 -27.07
N ILE A 273 30.99 -0.56 -28.03
CA ILE A 273 30.98 -1.04 -29.42
C ILE A 273 32.36 -0.89 -30.06
N ASN A 274 33.07 0.21 -29.81
CA ASN A 274 34.45 0.37 -30.23
C ASN A 274 35.37 -0.71 -29.63
N ALA A 275 35.15 -1.12 -28.38
CA ALA A 275 35.87 -2.24 -27.78
C ALA A 275 35.50 -3.58 -28.43
N CYS A 276 34.25 -3.78 -28.84
CA CYS A 276 33.83 -4.95 -29.61
C CYS A 276 34.56 -5.01 -30.97
N CYS A 277 34.60 -3.89 -31.71
CA CYS A 277 35.32 -3.79 -32.97
C CYS A 277 36.82 -4.09 -32.80
N PHE A 278 37.45 -3.57 -31.75
CA PHE A 278 38.84 -3.87 -31.43
C PHE A 278 39.04 -5.36 -31.16
N GLN A 279 38.17 -5.99 -30.36
CA GLN A 279 38.25 -7.42 -30.05
C GLN A 279 38.07 -8.32 -31.29
N LEU A 280 37.21 -7.91 -32.24
CA LEU A 280 37.09 -8.58 -33.53
C LEU A 280 38.39 -8.48 -34.32
N TRP A 281 38.96 -7.28 -34.40
CA TRP A 281 40.17 -7.03 -35.16
C TRP A 281 41.38 -7.78 -34.60
N THR A 282 41.54 -7.82 -33.27
CA THR A 282 42.63 -8.57 -32.63
C THR A 282 42.47 -10.09 -32.76
N GLY A 283 41.24 -10.59 -32.90
CA GLY A 283 40.99 -12.02 -33.16
C GLY A 283 41.29 -12.47 -34.59
N LEU A 284 41.53 -11.52 -35.52
CA LEU A 284 41.88 -11.80 -36.92
C LEU A 284 43.41 -11.83 -37.17
N LEU A 285 44.20 -11.35 -36.20
CA LEU A 285 45.67 -11.34 -36.22
C LEU A 285 46.23 -12.60 -35.56
#